data_AF-A0A7K9KIB3-F1
#
_entry.id   AF-A0A7K9KIB3-F1
#
_cell.length_a   1.000
_cell.length_b   1.000
_cell.length_c   1.000
_cell.angle_alpha   90.00
_cell.angle_beta   90.00
_cell.angle_gamma   90.00
#
_symmetry.space_group_name_H-M   'P 1'
#
loop_
_entity.id
_entity.type
_entity.pdbx_description
1 polymer ?
#
loop_
_entity_poly.entity_id
_entity_poly.type
_entity_poly.pdbx_seq_one_letter_code
_entity_poly.pdbx_strand_id
1 'polypeptide(L)'
;FREIVLASHLKPLEKKDRLGQRRNVLWNPCAALAKAAPAHAVEIPQELHQLPRTAAEFHRDWRRCLKSGTEKYQFLLELGGEALGRIFQADVGFGLLGEFLTVLAGNIRPGDRAAILQILQSLAGTKRFGLNVALLSQAEKESSQDLFRKLQNRECQAAGQPSSLASCEAGREAHPMETHLEKETEEERAVVELMKCYQVS
;
A
#
# COMPACT_ATOMS: atom_id res chain seq x y z
N PHE A 1 36.33 24.25 3.57
CA PHE A 1 35.87 25.63 3.86
C PHE A 1 36.79 26.70 3.33
N ARG A 2 38.12 26.60 3.50
CA ARG A 2 39.11 27.57 2.97
C ARG A 2 38.91 27.91 1.48
N GLU A 3 38.67 26.90 0.64
CA GLU A 3 38.44 27.09 -0.81
C GLU A 3 37.18 27.89 -1.14
N ILE A 4 36.11 27.76 -0.35
CA ILE A 4 34.85 28.52 -0.52
C ILE A 4 35.07 29.98 -0.12
N VAL A 5 35.82 30.21 0.96
CA VAL A 5 36.18 31.56 1.43
C VAL A 5 37.08 32.25 0.41
N LEU A 6 38.03 31.53 -0.19
CA LEU A 6 38.85 32.04 -1.27
C LEU A 6 38.01 32.42 -2.50
N ALA A 7 37.02 31.61 -2.89
CA ALA A 7 36.16 31.93 -4.03
C ALA A 7 35.15 33.08 -3.80
N SER A 8 35.05 33.63 -2.58
CA SER A 8 34.11 34.73 -2.28
C SER A 8 34.47 36.07 -2.93
N HIS A 9 35.73 36.24 -3.38
CA HIS A 9 36.16 37.43 -4.11
C HIS A 9 35.78 37.41 -5.59
N LEU A 10 35.06 36.38 -6.06
CA LEU A 10 34.61 36.30 -7.45
C LEU A 10 33.59 37.42 -7.72
N LYS A 11 33.93 38.33 -8.62
CA LYS A 11 33.03 39.39 -9.05
C LYS A 11 31.83 38.79 -9.79
N PRO A 12 30.60 39.20 -9.48
CA PRO A 12 29.43 38.80 -10.25
C PRO A 12 29.62 39.13 -11.73
N LEU A 13 29.23 38.21 -12.62
CA LEU A 13 29.34 38.37 -14.06
C LEU A 13 28.65 39.67 -14.52
N GLU A 14 29.37 40.48 -15.31
CA GLU A 14 28.80 41.72 -15.81
C GLU A 14 27.82 41.43 -16.96
N LYS A 15 26.91 42.36 -17.25
CA LYS A 15 25.84 42.16 -18.27
C LYS A 15 26.38 41.81 -19.66
N LYS A 16 27.62 42.21 -19.96
CA LYS A 16 28.36 41.96 -21.21
C LYS A 16 29.05 40.59 -21.27
N ASP A 17 29.24 39.92 -20.13
CA ASP A 17 29.90 38.61 -20.04
C ASP A 17 28.91 37.44 -20.25
N ARG A 18 27.64 37.76 -20.50
CA ARG A 18 26.60 36.78 -20.80
C ARG A 18 26.80 36.27 -22.24
N LEU A 19 27.52 35.16 -22.38
CA LEU A 19 27.65 34.41 -23.64
C LEU A 19 26.29 33.85 -24.06
N GLY A 20 25.53 34.64 -24.82
CA GLY A 20 24.29 34.21 -25.48
C GLY A 20 23.20 35.28 -25.44
N GLN A 21 22.47 35.43 -26.55
CA GLN A 21 21.18 36.13 -26.52
C GLN A 21 20.36 35.55 -25.37
N ARG A 22 19.69 36.43 -24.61
CA ARG A 22 18.73 36.03 -23.57
C ARG A 22 17.60 35.24 -24.23
N ARG A 23 17.81 33.94 -24.46
CA ARG A 23 16.70 33.00 -24.55
C ARG A 23 16.03 33.11 -23.20
N ASN A 24 14.81 33.61 -23.18
CA ASN A 24 13.92 33.48 -22.04
C ASN A 24 13.71 31.97 -21.83
N VAL A 25 14.69 31.31 -21.23
CA VAL A 25 14.56 29.94 -20.77
C VAL A 25 13.60 30.07 -19.60
N LEU A 26 12.32 29.89 -19.90
CA LEU A 26 11.32 29.66 -18.90
C LEU A 26 11.75 28.39 -18.18
N TRP A 27 12.27 28.56 -16.97
CA TRP A 27 12.57 27.48 -16.02
C TRP A 27 11.35 26.58 -15.75
N ASN A 28 10.17 27.04 -16.17
CA ASN A 28 8.92 26.31 -16.14
C ASN A 28 8.33 26.25 -17.57
N PRO A 29 8.45 25.12 -18.30
CA PRO A 29 7.80 24.96 -19.59
C PRO A 29 6.27 25.15 -19.51
N CYS A 30 5.66 24.89 -18.35
CA CYS A 30 4.23 25.09 -18.13
C CYS A 30 3.85 26.57 -17.93
N ALA A 31 4.78 27.46 -17.59
CA ALA A 31 4.49 28.89 -17.42
C ALA A 31 4.28 29.62 -18.76
N ALA A 32 4.77 29.07 -19.88
CA ALA A 32 4.49 29.60 -21.21
C ALA A 32 3.02 29.41 -21.63
N LEU A 33 2.33 28.43 -21.02
CA LEU A 33 0.93 28.11 -21.28
C LEU A 33 -0.05 29.04 -20.55
N ALA A 34 0.42 30.04 -19.81
CA ALA A 34 -0.43 30.96 -19.03
C ALA A 34 -1.24 31.97 -19.89
N LYS A 35 -1.15 31.90 -21.23
CA LYS A 35 -1.91 32.75 -22.17
C LYS A 35 -3.04 32.00 -22.89
N ALA A 36 -3.29 30.73 -22.57
CA ALA A 36 -4.38 29.95 -23.15
C ALA A 36 -5.47 29.70 -22.11
N ALA A 37 -6.63 30.34 -22.32
CA ALA A 37 -7.97 30.09 -21.78
C ALA A 37 -8.16 29.94 -20.25
N PRO A 38 -9.32 30.34 -19.69
CA PRO A 38 -9.62 30.10 -18.28
C PRO A 38 -9.44 28.61 -18.01
N ALA A 39 -8.63 28.29 -16.99
CA ALA A 39 -8.34 26.95 -16.53
C ALA A 39 -9.64 26.15 -16.50
N HIS A 40 -9.85 25.35 -17.55
CA HIS A 40 -10.80 24.27 -17.52
C HIS A 40 -10.36 23.48 -16.30
N ALA A 41 -11.23 23.36 -15.31
CA ALA A 41 -11.07 22.31 -14.33
C ALA A 41 -10.86 21.07 -15.17
N VAL A 42 -9.62 20.57 -15.22
CA VAL A 42 -9.37 19.24 -15.74
C VAL A 42 -10.10 18.38 -14.73
N GLU A 43 -11.37 18.11 -15.01
CA GLU A 43 -12.09 17.00 -14.44
C GLU A 43 -11.22 15.81 -14.78
N ILE A 44 -10.33 15.47 -13.85
CA ILE A 44 -9.57 14.24 -13.91
C ILE A 44 -10.65 13.18 -14.03
N PRO A 45 -10.73 12.46 -15.17
CA PRO A 45 -11.75 11.44 -15.33
C PRO A 45 -11.69 10.53 -14.12
N GLN A 46 -12.85 10.17 -13.55
CA GLN A 46 -12.92 9.24 -12.44
C GLN A 46 -12.43 7.87 -12.95
N GLU A 47 -11.12 7.67 -12.92
CA GLU A 47 -10.40 6.52 -13.48
C GLU A 47 -10.38 5.31 -12.53
N LEU A 48 -11.32 5.21 -11.57
CA LEU A 48 -11.45 4.00 -10.76
C LEU A 48 -11.92 2.77 -11.56
N HIS A 49 -12.22 2.93 -12.86
CA HIS A 49 -12.61 1.80 -13.73
C HIS A 49 -11.47 0.78 -13.95
N GLN A 50 -10.21 1.13 -13.66
CA GLN A 50 -9.07 0.22 -13.83
C GLN A 50 -8.22 0.19 -12.56
N LEU A 51 -7.77 -1.01 -12.20
CA LEU A 51 -6.83 -1.19 -11.08
C LEU A 51 -5.46 -0.56 -11.42
N PRO A 52 -4.83 0.12 -10.44
CA PRO A 52 -3.55 0.78 -10.66
C PRO A 52 -2.47 -0.23 -11.03
N ARG A 53 -1.61 0.15 -11.97
CA ARG A 53 -0.45 -0.65 -12.40
C ARG A 53 0.87 -0.06 -11.91
N THR A 54 0.85 1.20 -11.48
CA THR A 54 2.02 1.93 -10.99
C THR A 54 1.78 2.51 -9.60
N ALA A 55 2.87 2.76 -8.86
CA ALA A 55 2.77 3.35 -7.52
C ALA A 55 2.16 4.76 -7.57
N ALA A 56 2.39 5.52 -8.65
CA ALA A 56 1.84 6.86 -8.82
C ALA A 56 0.31 6.84 -9.00
N GLU A 57 -0.21 5.92 -9.82
CA GLU A 57 -1.66 5.69 -9.96
C GLU A 57 -2.27 5.28 -8.62
N PHE A 58 -1.65 4.30 -7.94
CA PHE A 58 -2.11 3.88 -6.62
C PHE A 58 -2.20 5.07 -5.65
N HIS A 59 -1.13 5.87 -5.52
CA HIS A 59 -1.12 7.02 -4.61
C HIS A 59 -2.19 8.06 -4.97
N ARG A 60 -2.39 8.30 -6.27
CA ARG A 60 -3.45 9.22 -6.75
C ARG A 60 -4.81 8.71 -6.30
N ASP A 61 -5.14 7.45 -6.56
CA ASP A 61 -6.46 6.89 -6.29
C ASP A 61 -6.69 6.76 -4.77
N TRP A 62 -5.66 6.32 -4.04
CA TRP A 62 -5.65 6.22 -2.57
C TRP A 62 -5.94 7.54 -1.86
N ARG A 63 -5.42 8.66 -2.38
CA ARG A 63 -5.59 9.99 -1.78
C ARG A 63 -6.82 10.72 -2.31
N ARG A 64 -7.12 10.60 -3.60
CA ARG A 64 -8.15 11.41 -4.26
C ARG A 64 -9.50 10.73 -4.32
N CYS A 65 -9.54 9.42 -4.54
CA CYS A 65 -10.78 8.70 -4.84
C CYS A 65 -11.32 7.93 -3.63
N LEU A 66 -10.46 7.34 -2.81
CA LEU A 66 -10.87 6.54 -1.65
C LEU A 66 -10.98 7.42 -0.39
N LYS A 67 -12.20 7.63 0.11
CA LYS A 67 -12.49 8.54 1.23
C LYS A 67 -12.76 7.78 2.52
N SER A 68 -13.44 6.65 2.45
CA SER A 68 -13.74 5.84 3.63
C SER A 68 -12.71 4.74 3.87
N GLY A 69 -12.59 4.29 5.13
CA GLY A 69 -11.76 3.14 5.48
C GLY A 69 -12.24 1.86 4.78
N THR A 70 -13.54 1.68 4.66
CA THR A 70 -14.16 0.53 3.97
C THR A 70 -13.85 0.49 2.48
N GLU A 71 -13.89 1.64 1.79
CA GLU A 71 -13.46 1.73 0.38
C GLU A 71 -12.00 1.37 0.21
N LYS A 72 -11.13 1.94 1.06
CA LYS A 72 -9.70 1.62 1.07
C LYS A 72 -9.43 0.14 1.32
N TYR A 73 -10.18 -0.45 2.26
CA TYR A 73 -10.08 -1.87 2.57
C TYR A 73 -10.47 -2.74 1.37
N GLN A 74 -11.65 -2.48 0.78
CA GLN A 74 -12.12 -3.22 -0.39
C GLN A 74 -11.15 -3.11 -1.56
N PHE A 75 -10.60 -1.91 -1.78
CA PHE A 75 -9.62 -1.67 -2.83
C PHE A 75 -8.32 -2.46 -2.63
N LEU A 76 -7.82 -2.58 -1.39
CA LEU A 76 -6.64 -3.40 -1.10
C LEU A 76 -6.91 -4.89 -1.38
N LEU A 77 -8.10 -5.39 -1.03
CA LEU A 77 -8.49 -6.77 -1.30
C LEU A 77 -8.66 -7.03 -2.81
N GLU A 78 -9.29 -6.12 -3.54
CA GLU A 78 -9.50 -6.23 -4.98
C GLU A 78 -8.19 -6.19 -5.77
N LEU A 79 -7.26 -5.31 -5.35
CA LEU A 79 -5.94 -5.25 -5.94
C LEU A 79 -5.11 -6.50 -5.62
N GLY A 80 -5.22 -7.00 -4.39
CA GLY A 80 -4.57 -8.22 -3.93
C GLY A 80 -3.06 -8.09 -3.70
N GLY A 81 -2.49 -9.10 -3.04
CA GLY A 81 -1.08 -9.10 -2.63
C GLY A 81 -0.09 -9.06 -3.80
N GLU A 82 -0.31 -9.86 -4.84
CA GLU A 82 0.60 -9.95 -5.98
C GLU A 82 0.76 -8.63 -6.74
N ALA A 83 -0.36 -7.92 -6.98
CA ALA A 83 -0.30 -6.61 -7.64
C ALA A 83 0.35 -5.57 -6.72
N LEU A 84 0.01 -5.55 -5.43
CA LEU A 84 0.65 -4.68 -4.44
C LEU A 84 2.17 -4.89 -4.39
N GLY A 85 2.63 -6.15 -4.36
CA GLY A 85 4.06 -6.48 -4.37
C GLY A 85 4.77 -6.02 -5.64
N ARG A 86 4.12 -6.09 -6.81
CA ARG A 86 4.67 -5.56 -8.07
C ARG A 86 4.71 -4.03 -8.09
N ILE A 87 3.64 -3.38 -7.64
CA ILE A 87 3.52 -1.91 -7.61
C ILE A 87 4.55 -1.30 -6.66
N PHE A 88 4.73 -1.89 -5.49
CA PHE A 88 5.58 -1.40 -4.41
C PHE A 88 6.90 -2.17 -4.27
N GLN A 89 7.33 -2.89 -5.30
CA GLN A 89 8.52 -3.74 -5.26
C GLN A 89 9.77 -3.03 -4.70
N ALA A 90 9.94 -1.75 -5.08
CA ALA A 90 11.06 -0.93 -4.62
C ALA A 90 10.83 -0.36 -3.21
N ASP A 91 9.65 0.20 -2.96
CA ASP A 91 9.25 0.83 -1.71
C ASP A 91 7.73 1.00 -1.67
N VAL A 92 7.12 0.81 -0.49
CA VAL A 92 5.71 1.14 -0.22
C VAL A 92 5.52 2.65 -0.09
N GLY A 93 6.59 3.36 0.30
CA GLY A 93 6.57 4.80 0.49
C GLY A 93 6.12 5.21 1.89
N PHE A 94 6.61 6.38 2.30
CA PHE A 94 6.48 6.88 3.66
C PHE A 94 5.02 7.00 4.12
N GLY A 95 4.71 6.43 5.29
CA GLY A 95 3.41 6.49 5.96
C GLY A 95 2.34 5.58 5.35
N LEU A 96 2.51 5.08 4.12
CA LEU A 96 1.49 4.28 3.47
C LEU A 96 1.33 2.90 4.11
N LEU A 97 2.43 2.28 4.57
CA LEU A 97 2.39 1.00 5.29
C LEU A 97 1.53 1.09 6.57
N GLY A 98 1.69 2.14 7.36
CA GLY A 98 0.91 2.34 8.58
C GLY A 98 -0.58 2.58 8.30
N GLU A 99 -0.89 3.32 7.24
CA GLU A 99 -2.26 3.48 6.74
C GLU A 99 -2.87 2.14 6.33
N PHE A 100 -2.13 1.28 5.62
CA PHE A 100 -2.60 -0.06 5.26
C PHE A 100 -2.94 -0.89 6.49
N LEU A 101 -2.02 -0.95 7.46
CA LEU A 101 -2.22 -1.72 8.69
C LEU A 101 -3.45 -1.24 9.46
N THR A 102 -3.63 0.07 9.57
CA THR A 102 -4.78 0.67 10.27
C THR A 102 -6.10 0.39 9.54
N VAL A 103 -6.12 0.49 8.22
CA VAL A 103 -7.31 0.19 7.40
C VAL A 103 -7.69 -1.29 7.51
N LEU A 104 -6.71 -2.19 7.42
CA LEU A 104 -6.92 -3.63 7.56
C LEU A 104 -7.42 -3.99 8.96
N ALA A 105 -6.82 -3.45 10.02
CA ALA A 105 -7.23 -3.70 11.40
C ALA A 105 -8.68 -3.26 11.66
N GLY A 106 -9.08 -2.12 11.12
CA GLY A 106 -10.39 -1.52 11.35
C GLY A 106 -11.54 -2.15 10.55
N ASN A 107 -11.26 -2.86 9.45
CA ASN A 107 -12.29 -3.29 8.49
C ASN A 107 -12.27 -4.78 8.16
N ILE A 108 -11.48 -5.58 8.88
CA ILE A 108 -11.40 -7.03 8.67
C ILE A 108 -12.78 -7.71 8.73
N ARG A 109 -13.06 -8.59 7.76
CA ARG A 109 -14.28 -9.40 7.72
C ARG A 109 -13.96 -10.90 7.80
N PRO A 110 -14.93 -11.70 8.25
CA PRO A 110 -14.86 -13.14 8.11
C PRO A 110 -14.65 -13.60 6.66
N GLY A 111 -13.64 -14.42 6.43
CA GLY A 111 -13.30 -14.96 5.11
C GLY A 111 -12.14 -14.25 4.38
N ASP A 112 -11.80 -13.03 4.77
CA ASP A 112 -10.74 -12.26 4.09
C ASP A 112 -9.32 -12.58 4.58
N ARG A 113 -9.19 -13.49 5.57
CA ARG A 113 -7.91 -13.84 6.23
C ARG A 113 -6.81 -14.20 5.24
N ALA A 114 -7.08 -15.10 4.31
CA ALA A 114 -6.09 -15.55 3.33
C ALA A 114 -5.61 -14.38 2.43
N ALA A 115 -6.53 -13.52 1.98
CA ALA A 115 -6.18 -12.36 1.16
C ALA A 115 -5.34 -11.34 1.93
N ILE A 116 -5.69 -11.08 3.20
CA ILE A 116 -4.92 -10.20 4.08
C ILE A 116 -3.51 -10.75 4.30
N LEU A 117 -3.36 -12.05 4.55
CA LEU A 117 -2.04 -12.67 4.71
C LEU A 117 -1.19 -12.54 3.45
N GLN A 118 -1.78 -12.75 2.26
CA GLN A 118 -1.06 -12.53 1.00
C GLN A 118 -0.63 -11.07 0.81
N ILE A 119 -1.48 -10.11 1.18
CA ILE A 119 -1.14 -8.68 1.15
C ILE A 119 0.04 -8.40 2.07
N LEU A 120 -0.03 -8.83 3.33
CA LEU A 120 1.02 -8.62 4.33
C LEU A 120 2.35 -9.29 3.89
N GLN A 121 2.30 -10.50 3.35
CA GLN A 121 3.48 -11.19 2.80
C GLN A 121 4.11 -10.42 1.64
N SER A 122 3.28 -9.90 0.73
CA SER A 122 3.75 -9.15 -0.43
C SER A 122 4.40 -7.82 -0.03
N LEU A 123 3.85 -7.15 1.00
CA LEU A 123 4.43 -5.93 1.57
C LEU A 123 5.74 -6.21 2.31
N ALA A 124 5.81 -7.31 3.07
CA ALA A 124 7.02 -7.76 3.76
C ALA A 124 8.17 -8.07 2.78
N GLY A 125 7.84 -8.51 1.56
CA GLY A 125 8.81 -8.78 0.48
C GLY A 125 9.39 -7.53 -0.22
N THR A 126 8.96 -6.32 0.12
CA THR A 126 9.46 -5.09 -0.52
C THR A 126 10.87 -4.73 -0.05
N LYS A 127 11.71 -4.16 -0.92
CA LYS A 127 13.14 -3.91 -0.63
C LYS A 127 13.39 -3.02 0.59
N ARG A 128 12.48 -2.08 0.87
CA ARG A 128 12.58 -1.11 1.97
C ARG A 128 11.61 -1.40 3.12
N PHE A 129 11.10 -2.63 3.21
CA PHE A 129 10.14 -2.99 4.25
C PHE A 129 10.62 -2.67 5.67
N GLY A 130 11.84 -3.08 6.03
CA GLY A 130 12.39 -2.82 7.38
C GLY A 130 12.46 -1.33 7.76
N LEU A 131 12.74 -0.45 6.79
CA LEU A 131 12.70 1.00 7.01
C LEU A 131 11.26 1.48 7.25
N ASN A 132 10.29 0.99 6.46
CA ASN A 132 8.89 1.35 6.63
C ASN A 132 8.35 0.91 8.01
N VAL A 133 8.73 -0.29 8.47
CA VAL A 133 8.36 -0.77 9.83
C VAL A 133 8.99 0.08 10.92
N ALA A 134 10.27 0.46 10.77
CA ALA A 134 10.96 1.31 11.74
C ALA A 134 10.34 2.70 11.87
N LEU A 135 9.69 3.19 10.81
CA LEU A 135 9.05 4.51 10.75
C LEU A 135 7.59 4.51 11.20
N LEU A 136 7.02 3.35 11.57
CA LEU A 136 5.66 3.29 12.12
C LEU A 136 5.58 4.06 13.44
N SER A 137 4.56 4.89 13.57
CA SER A 137 4.18 5.55 14.82
C SER A 137 3.67 4.53 15.83
N GLN A 138 3.60 4.95 17.10
CA GLN A 138 3.11 4.09 18.18
C GLN A 138 1.65 3.64 17.93
N ALA A 139 0.78 4.54 17.48
CA ALA A 139 -0.61 4.21 17.15
C ALA A 139 -0.71 3.20 15.99
N GLU A 140 0.15 3.30 14.98
CA GLU A 140 0.16 2.34 13.86
C GLU A 140 0.70 0.96 14.29
N LYS A 141 1.66 0.92 15.22
CA LYS A 141 2.14 -0.35 15.82
C LYS A 141 1.04 -1.03 16.63
N GLU A 142 0.25 -0.27 17.39
CA GLU A 142 -0.92 -0.79 18.11
C GLU A 142 -1.98 -1.33 17.15
N SER A 143 -2.27 -0.63 16.06
CA SER A 143 -3.14 -1.13 14.99
C SER A 143 -2.60 -2.42 14.36
N SER A 144 -1.28 -2.52 14.16
CA SER A 144 -0.62 -3.74 13.68
C SER A 144 -0.83 -4.91 14.66
N GLN A 145 -0.58 -4.68 15.96
CA GLN A 145 -0.83 -5.68 17.02
C GLN A 145 -2.29 -6.14 17.05
N ASP A 146 -3.23 -5.21 16.93
CA ASP A 146 -4.65 -5.51 16.88
C ASP A 146 -5.03 -6.34 15.64
N LEU A 147 -4.47 -6.00 14.46
CA LEU A 147 -4.65 -6.78 13.24
C LEU A 147 -4.18 -8.23 13.42
N PHE A 148 -2.96 -8.43 13.91
CA PHE A 148 -2.44 -9.79 14.11
C PHE A 148 -3.22 -10.57 15.17
N ARG A 149 -3.68 -9.91 16.25
CA ARG A 149 -4.58 -10.53 17.24
C ARG A 149 -5.88 -11.00 16.59
N LYS A 150 -6.48 -10.19 15.72
CA LYS A 150 -7.69 -10.55 14.97
C LYS A 150 -7.44 -11.70 13.97
N LEU A 151 -6.26 -11.75 13.34
CA LEU A 151 -5.87 -12.84 12.43
C LEU A 151 -5.55 -14.16 13.15
N GLN A 152 -5.17 -14.10 14.43
CA GLN A 152 -4.99 -15.26 15.30
C GLN A 152 -6.32 -15.80 15.83
N ASN A 153 -7.29 -14.91 16.11
CA ASN A 153 -8.58 -15.32 16.63
C ASN A 153 -9.41 -16.03 15.55
N ARG A 154 -9.68 -17.32 15.78
CA ARG A 154 -10.47 -18.19 14.89
C ARG A 154 -11.94 -17.77 14.75
N GLU A 155 -12.45 -16.93 15.65
CA GLU A 155 -13.84 -16.46 15.66
C GLU A 155 -14.21 -15.56 14.48
N CYS A 156 -13.22 -14.98 13.79
CA CYS A 156 -13.46 -14.36 12.49
C CYS A 156 -13.83 -15.37 11.40
N GLN A 157 -13.93 -16.68 11.64
CA GLN A 157 -14.33 -17.67 10.63
C GLN A 157 -15.74 -18.22 10.83
N ALA A 158 -16.38 -17.95 11.98
CA ALA A 158 -17.53 -18.73 12.45
C ALA A 158 -18.90 -18.03 12.35
N ALA A 159 -19.05 -16.95 11.59
CA ALA A 159 -20.35 -16.31 11.36
C ALA A 159 -21.02 -16.87 10.08
N GLY A 160 -21.30 -18.18 10.02
CA GLY A 160 -21.84 -18.77 8.78
C GLY A 160 -22.30 -20.23 8.76
N GLN A 161 -22.35 -20.96 9.88
CA GLN A 161 -22.98 -22.30 9.88
C GLN A 161 -24.26 -22.31 10.72
N PRO A 162 -25.45 -22.19 10.11
CA PRO A 162 -26.66 -22.69 10.70
C PRO A 162 -26.63 -24.22 10.63
N SER A 163 -26.63 -24.84 11.80
CA SER A 163 -26.85 -26.26 12.02
C SER A 163 -28.11 -26.72 11.27
N SER A 164 -27.95 -27.53 10.23
CA SER A 164 -29.05 -28.36 9.72
C SER A 164 -28.57 -29.80 9.62
N LEU A 165 -28.91 -30.54 10.67
CA LEU A 165 -28.90 -31.99 10.70
C LEU A 165 -29.90 -32.50 9.66
N ALA A 166 -29.43 -33.16 8.60
CA ALA A 166 -30.22 -34.11 7.83
C ALA A 166 -29.28 -35.10 7.14
N SER A 167 -29.23 -36.32 7.67
CA SER A 167 -28.56 -37.48 7.06
C SER A 167 -29.11 -37.79 5.67
N CYS A 168 -28.25 -38.32 4.80
CA CYS A 168 -28.45 -39.58 4.05
C CYS A 168 -27.16 -39.93 3.29
N GLU A 169 -26.71 -41.16 3.44
CA GLU A 169 -25.47 -41.73 2.90
C GLU A 169 -25.53 -41.95 1.38
N ALA A 170 -24.40 -41.76 0.68
CA ALA A 170 -23.81 -42.72 -0.26
C ALA A 170 -22.73 -42.06 -1.16
N GLY A 171 -21.53 -42.65 -1.18
CA GLY A 171 -20.63 -42.59 -2.33
C GLY A 171 -19.33 -41.78 -2.18
N ARG A 172 -18.25 -42.49 -1.87
CA ARG A 172 -16.82 -42.23 -2.20
C ARG A 172 -16.44 -40.82 -2.70
N GLU A 173 -15.64 -40.11 -1.90
CA GLU A 173 -14.28 -39.66 -2.25
C GLU A 173 -13.63 -39.04 -1.00
N ALA A 174 -12.67 -39.75 -0.42
CA ALA A 174 -11.80 -39.23 0.63
C ALA A 174 -10.76 -38.33 -0.05
N HIS A 175 -10.76 -37.02 0.23
CA HIS A 175 -9.68 -36.01 0.05
C HIS A 175 -10.04 -34.52 0.37
N PRO A 176 -11.25 -34.09 0.81
CA PRO A 176 -11.47 -32.65 1.13
C PRO A 176 -10.96 -32.23 2.52
N MET A 177 -10.89 -33.16 3.47
CA MET A 177 -10.70 -32.81 4.90
C MET A 177 -9.23 -32.66 5.30
N GLU A 178 -8.31 -33.38 4.64
CA GLU A 178 -6.86 -33.24 4.86
C GLU A 178 -6.33 -31.92 4.29
N THR A 179 -6.76 -31.54 3.07
CA THR A 179 -6.31 -30.30 2.41
C THR A 179 -6.73 -29.03 3.15
N HIS A 180 -7.89 -29.06 3.82
CA HIS A 180 -8.35 -27.94 4.65
C HIS A 180 -7.48 -27.74 5.89
N LEU A 181 -7.15 -28.84 6.59
CA LEU A 181 -6.34 -28.83 7.81
C LEU A 181 -4.89 -28.41 7.52
N GLU A 182 -4.33 -28.84 6.38
CA GLU A 182 -3.00 -28.41 5.92
C GLU A 182 -2.98 -26.91 5.62
N LYS A 183 -3.97 -26.39 4.89
CA LYS A 183 -4.07 -24.96 4.56
C LYS A 183 -4.24 -24.08 5.80
N GLU A 184 -5.04 -24.52 6.77
CA GLU A 184 -5.17 -23.81 8.06
C GLU A 184 -3.84 -23.73 8.81
N THR A 185 -3.07 -24.81 8.80
CA THR A 185 -1.76 -24.89 9.45
C THR A 185 -0.73 -23.99 8.77
N GLU A 186 -0.80 -23.88 7.43
CA GLU A 186 0.03 -22.96 6.65
C GLU A 186 -0.29 -21.49 6.96
N GLU A 187 -1.58 -21.13 7.05
CA GLU A 187 -1.99 -19.77 7.42
C GLU A 187 -1.52 -19.39 8.84
N GLU A 188 -1.60 -20.31 9.80
CA GLU A 188 -1.09 -20.08 11.15
C GLU A 188 0.43 -19.87 11.19
N ARG A 189 1.18 -20.67 10.41
CA ARG A 189 2.62 -20.48 10.26
C ARG A 189 2.93 -19.12 9.65
N ALA A 190 2.20 -18.73 8.61
CA ALA A 190 2.36 -17.44 7.94
C ALA A 190 2.10 -16.28 8.91
N VAL A 191 1.07 -16.37 9.76
CA VAL A 191 0.79 -15.37 10.80
C VAL A 191 2.00 -15.20 11.73
N VAL A 192 2.57 -16.30 12.24
CA VAL A 192 3.72 -16.24 13.17
C VAL A 192 4.97 -15.66 12.50
N GLU A 193 5.22 -15.98 11.23
CA GLU A 193 6.33 -15.42 10.47
C GLU A 193 6.15 -13.90 10.26
N LEU A 194 4.95 -13.49 9.83
CA LEU A 194 4.64 -12.10 9.59
C LEU A 194 4.71 -11.26 10.88
N MET A 195 4.28 -11.80 12.02
CA MET A 195 4.44 -11.10 13.30
C MET A 195 5.90 -10.75 13.60
N LYS A 196 6.85 -11.63 13.28
CA LYS A 196 8.29 -11.35 13.41
C LYS A 196 8.73 -10.24 12.46
N CYS A 197 8.28 -10.28 11.20
CA CYS A 197 8.60 -9.27 10.19
C CYS A 197 8.09 -7.87 10.60
N TYR A 198 6.86 -7.80 11.09
CA TYR A 198 6.22 -6.55 11.51
C TYR A 198 6.60 -6.12 12.93
N GLN A 199 7.51 -6.84 13.61
CA GLN A 199 7.97 -6.57 14.98
C GLN A 199 6.82 -6.50 15.99
N VAL A 200 5.85 -7.40 15.80
CA VAL A 200 4.67 -7.55 16.64
C VAL A 200 4.97 -8.71 17.60
N SER A 201 5.39 -8.36 18.82
CA SER A 201 5.65 -9.29 19.92
C SER A 201 4.58 -9.17 21.00
#